data_AF-I5AS97-F1
#
_entry.id   AF-I5AS97-F1
#
_cell.length_a   1.000
_cell.length_b   1.000
_cell.length_c   1.000
_cell.angle_alpha   90.00
_cell.angle_beta   90.00
_cell.angle_gamma   90.00
#
_symmetry.space_group_name_H-M   'P 1'
#
loop_
_entity.id
_entity.type
_entity.pdbx_description
1 polymer ?
#
loop_
_entity_poly.entity_id
_entity_poly.type
_entity_poly.pdbx_seq_one_letter_code
_entity_poly.pdbx_strand_id
1 'polypeptide(L)'
;MPRKATAITLRDGDYEYLRSLIKQRTIQAQVVIRAHILLDRANSVPIRDIARIYDISTATVQLCVSKYLSNGTDSALFDDQRKGRPVEITDDAVAWIIDVACQRPADLGYSQELWTLKSYINIYRTTLKLQDIQD
;
A
#
# COMPACT_ATOMS: atom_id res chain seq x y z
N MET A 1 4.14 -30.29 25.37
CA MET A 1 5.58 -30.06 25.12
C MET A 1 5.74 -28.77 24.33
N PRO A 2 6.69 -27.87 24.67
CA PRO A 2 6.93 -26.69 23.86
C PRO A 2 7.46 -27.13 22.48
N ARG A 3 6.79 -26.70 21.42
CA ARG A 3 7.21 -26.96 20.04
C ARG A 3 8.57 -26.28 19.83
N LYS A 4 9.63 -27.04 19.52
CA LYS A 4 10.95 -26.47 19.22
C LYS A 4 10.80 -25.43 18.11
N ALA A 5 11.36 -24.24 18.32
CA ALA A 5 11.35 -23.20 17.30
C ALA A 5 12.33 -23.62 16.18
N THR A 6 11.80 -23.92 14.99
CA THR A 6 12.61 -24.31 13.82
C THR A 6 13.41 -23.12 13.32
N ALA A 7 14.73 -23.09 13.47
CA ALA A 7 15.54 -21.99 12.95
C ALA A 7 15.40 -21.84 11.42
N ILE A 8 15.51 -20.62 10.91
CA ILE A 8 15.64 -20.40 9.46
C ILE A 8 17.11 -20.53 9.04
N THR A 9 17.35 -21.11 7.88
CA THR A 9 18.67 -21.10 7.25
C THR A 9 18.78 -19.85 6.39
N LEU A 10 19.79 -19.01 6.67
CA LEU A 10 20.08 -17.86 5.83
C LEU A 10 20.82 -18.29 4.57
N ARG A 11 20.57 -17.61 3.44
CA ARG A 11 21.31 -17.82 2.19
C ARG A 11 22.71 -17.22 2.30
N ASP A 12 23.61 -17.65 1.44
CA ASP A 12 24.98 -17.15 1.40
C ASP A 12 24.99 -15.62 1.19
N GLY A 13 25.71 -14.89 2.04
CA GLY A 13 25.82 -13.42 1.99
C GLY A 13 24.68 -12.66 2.69
N ASP A 14 23.54 -13.31 2.99
CA ASP A 14 22.42 -12.63 3.65
C ASP A 14 22.79 -12.20 5.08
N TYR A 15 23.63 -12.97 5.76
CA TYR A 15 24.07 -12.63 7.11
C TYR A 15 24.83 -11.30 7.13
N GLU A 16 25.85 -11.13 6.26
CA GLU A 16 26.59 -9.87 6.16
C GLU A 16 25.69 -8.72 5.70
N TYR A 17 24.81 -8.98 4.74
CA TYR A 17 23.88 -7.97 4.23
C TYR A 17 22.95 -7.45 5.34
N LEU A 18 22.24 -8.33 6.05
CA LEU A 18 21.35 -7.95 7.16
C LEU A 18 22.09 -7.18 8.26
N ARG A 19 23.32 -7.61 8.58
CA ARG A 19 24.18 -6.94 9.56
C ARG A 19 24.63 -5.55 9.11
N SER A 20 24.80 -5.34 7.79
CA SER A 20 25.13 -4.03 7.24
C SER A 20 23.96 -3.04 7.41
N LEU A 21 22.72 -3.50 7.21
CA LEU A 21 21.51 -2.67 7.34
C LEU A 21 21.31 -2.15 8.76
N ILE A 22 21.56 -3.01 9.77
CA ILE A 22 21.43 -2.63 11.19
C ILE A 22 22.41 -1.50 11.58
N LYS A 23 23.55 -1.40 10.92
CA LYS A 23 24.56 -0.36 11.19
C LYS A 23 24.23 0.98 10.51
N GLN A 24 23.38 0.98 9.49
CA GLN A 24 23.07 2.18 8.72
C GLN A 24 22.07 3.07 9.47
N ARG A 25 22.41 4.36 9.63
CA ARG A 25 21.57 5.32 10.37
C ARG A 25 20.43 5.94 9.55
N THR A 26 20.48 5.83 8.22
CA THR A 26 19.53 6.48 7.31
C THR A 26 18.42 5.55 6.83
N ILE A 27 18.50 4.26 7.16
CA ILE A 27 17.50 3.29 6.74
C ILE A 27 16.26 3.36 7.63
N GLN A 28 15.10 3.03 7.07
CA GLN A 28 13.85 3.04 7.81
C GLN A 28 13.89 2.03 8.98
N ALA A 29 13.39 2.45 10.15
CA ALA A 29 13.38 1.63 11.36
C ALA A 29 12.72 0.25 11.15
N GLN A 30 11.67 0.18 10.32
CA GLN A 30 11.01 -1.09 10.01
C GLN A 30 11.93 -2.10 9.32
N VAL A 31 12.83 -1.64 8.45
CA VAL A 31 13.78 -2.51 7.74
C VAL A 31 14.81 -3.05 8.72
N VAL A 32 15.27 -2.21 9.66
CA VAL A 32 16.17 -2.62 10.75
C VAL A 32 15.52 -3.68 11.62
N ILE A 33 14.28 -3.48 12.05
CA ILE A 33 13.52 -4.45 12.85
C ILE A 33 13.34 -5.76 12.09
N ARG A 34 12.95 -5.72 10.80
CA ARG A 34 12.82 -6.92 9.97
C ARG A 34 14.15 -7.66 9.81
N ALA A 35 15.26 -6.95 9.68
CA ALA A 35 16.59 -7.56 9.62
C ALA A 35 16.96 -8.25 10.94
N HIS A 36 16.67 -7.62 12.08
CA HIS A 36 16.82 -8.21 13.40
C HIS A 36 15.98 -9.48 13.58
N ILE A 37 14.71 -9.48 13.15
CA ILE A 37 13.84 -10.66 13.18
C ILE A 37 14.49 -11.84 12.47
N LEU A 38 15.05 -11.64 11.27
CA LEU A 38 15.67 -12.71 10.49
C LEU A 38 16.93 -13.25 11.16
N LEU A 39 17.79 -12.38 11.69
CA LEU A 39 18.98 -12.79 12.43
C LEU A 39 18.63 -13.56 13.71
N ASP A 40 17.64 -13.10 14.47
CA ASP A 40 17.20 -13.77 15.69
C ASP A 40 16.55 -15.13 15.39
N ARG A 41 15.77 -15.23 14.31
CA ARG A 41 15.23 -16.53 13.87
C ARG A 41 16.30 -17.49 13.37
N ALA A 42 17.37 -17.00 12.74
CA ALA A 42 18.52 -17.82 12.38
C ALA A 42 19.26 -18.33 13.65
N ASN A 43 19.30 -17.51 14.70
CA ASN A 43 19.84 -17.88 16.02
C ASN A 43 18.88 -18.72 16.87
N SER A 44 17.84 -19.33 16.28
CA SER A 44 16.85 -20.17 16.97
C SER A 44 16.01 -19.46 18.05
N VAL A 45 15.98 -18.13 18.09
CA VAL A 45 15.13 -17.38 19.05
C VAL A 45 13.66 -17.63 18.70
N PRO A 46 12.79 -17.99 19.65
CA PRO A 46 11.40 -18.28 19.35
C PRO A 46 10.62 -17.01 18.99
N ILE A 47 9.62 -17.16 18.12
CA ILE A 47 8.80 -16.06 17.58
C ILE A 47 8.20 -15.17 18.67
N ARG A 48 7.74 -15.75 19.78
CA ARG A 48 7.17 -15.01 20.91
C ARG A 48 8.19 -14.10 21.60
N ASP A 49 9.43 -14.54 21.71
CA ASP A 49 10.48 -13.75 22.37
C ASP A 49 10.89 -12.59 21.46
N ILE A 50 11.04 -12.83 20.15
CA ILE A 50 11.29 -11.78 19.17
C ILE A 50 10.18 -10.72 19.19
N ALA A 51 8.91 -11.16 19.17
CA ALA A 51 7.76 -10.28 19.25
C ALA A 51 7.81 -9.37 20.49
N ARG A 52 8.23 -9.92 21.64
CA ARG A 52 8.39 -9.17 22.89
C ARG A 52 9.60 -8.22 22.86
N ILE A 53 10.73 -8.63 22.26
CA ILE A 53 11.96 -7.82 22.18
C ILE A 53 11.71 -6.55 21.37
N TYR A 54 11.00 -6.66 20.24
CA TYR A 54 10.78 -5.54 19.32
C TYR A 54 9.39 -4.89 19.46
N ASP A 55 8.60 -5.29 20.46
CA ASP A 55 7.24 -4.80 20.73
C ASP A 55 6.31 -4.85 19.49
N ILE A 56 6.27 -6.02 18.84
CA ILE A 56 5.46 -6.27 17.64
C ILE A 56 4.62 -7.53 17.80
N SER A 57 3.61 -7.69 16.93
CA SER A 57 2.79 -8.90 16.95
C SER A 57 3.58 -10.14 16.47
N THR A 58 3.23 -11.32 17.01
CA THR A 58 3.77 -12.61 16.54
C THR A 58 3.44 -12.88 15.07
N ALA A 59 2.30 -12.37 14.58
CA ALA A 59 1.90 -12.45 13.18
C ALA A 59 2.87 -11.67 12.27
N THR A 60 3.31 -10.48 12.70
CA THR A 60 4.31 -9.68 11.98
C THR A 60 5.64 -10.42 11.86
N VAL A 61 6.10 -11.06 12.94
CA VAL A 61 7.32 -11.89 12.94
C VAL A 61 7.17 -13.07 11.97
N GLN A 62 6.04 -13.79 12.04
CA GLN A 62 5.75 -14.90 11.14
C GLN A 62 5.71 -14.48 9.68
N LEU A 63 5.09 -13.33 9.39
CA LEU A 63 5.00 -12.80 8.03
C LEU A 63 6.37 -12.44 7.46
N CYS A 64 7.22 -11.77 8.25
CA CYS A 64 8.59 -11.44 7.85
C CYS A 64 9.39 -12.71 7.50
N VAL A 65 9.32 -13.73 8.36
CA VAL A 65 9.97 -15.03 8.13
C VAL A 65 9.42 -15.73 6.89
N SER A 66 8.10 -15.75 6.73
CA SER A 66 7.44 -16.39 5.58
C SER A 66 7.89 -15.76 4.25
N LYS A 67 7.92 -14.42 4.19
CA LYS A 67 8.39 -13.64 3.03
C LYS A 67 9.86 -13.92 2.70
N TYR A 68 10.69 -14.10 3.73
CA TYR A 68 12.09 -14.47 3.53
C TYR A 68 12.24 -15.87 2.93
N LEU A 69 11.50 -16.83 3.45
CA LEU A 69 11.54 -18.21 2.93
C LEU A 69 11.00 -18.31 1.50
N SER A 70 10.02 -17.48 1.12
CA SER A 70 9.50 -17.48 -0.25
C SER A 70 10.45 -16.82 -1.25
N ASN A 71 10.97 -15.63 -0.94
CA ASN A 71 11.65 -14.80 -1.95
C ASN A 71 12.92 -14.07 -1.44
N GLY A 72 13.42 -14.40 -0.25
CA GLY A 72 14.67 -13.87 0.29
C GLY A 72 14.54 -12.49 0.95
N THR A 73 15.67 -11.80 1.07
CA THR A 73 15.80 -10.54 1.80
C THR A 73 14.94 -9.42 1.20
N ASP A 74 14.89 -9.26 -0.13
CA ASP A 74 14.12 -8.19 -0.77
C ASP A 74 12.64 -8.20 -0.37
N SER A 75 11.99 -9.37 -0.44
CA SER A 75 10.56 -9.49 -0.11
C SER A 75 10.29 -9.38 1.39
N ALA A 76 11.23 -9.82 2.22
CA ALA A 76 11.10 -9.75 3.67
C ALA A 76 11.28 -8.33 4.21
N LEU A 77 12.27 -7.61 3.69
CA LEU A 77 12.70 -6.32 4.19
C LEU A 77 11.85 -5.18 3.65
N PHE A 78 11.54 -5.20 2.35
CA PHE A 78 10.85 -4.11 1.68
C PHE A 78 9.40 -4.46 1.39
N ASP A 79 8.55 -3.44 1.41
CA ASP A 79 7.17 -3.58 0.98
C ASP A 79 7.06 -3.28 -0.50
N ASP A 80 6.26 -4.08 -1.20
CA ASP A 80 5.97 -3.82 -2.60
C ASP A 80 5.29 -2.46 -2.75
N GLN A 81 5.63 -1.76 -3.83
CA GLN A 81 4.94 -0.54 -4.19
C GLN A 81 3.46 -0.84 -4.35
N ARG A 82 2.64 -0.18 -3.53
CA ARG A 82 1.18 -0.30 -3.63
C ARG A 82 0.80 0.26 -4.99
N LYS A 83 0.17 -0.56 -5.83
CA LYS A 83 -0.57 -0.06 -7.00
C LYS A 83 -1.62 0.89 -6.41
N GLY A 84 -1.40 2.19 -6.57
CA GLY A 84 -2.30 3.21 -6.03
C GLY A 84 -3.74 2.98 -6.49
N ARG A 85 -4.69 3.76 -5.95
CA ARG A 85 -6.06 3.69 -6.44
C ARG A 85 -6.05 3.99 -7.96
N PRO A 86 -6.60 3.10 -8.81
CA PRO A 86 -6.74 3.41 -10.23
C PRO A 86 -7.49 4.73 -10.40
N VAL A 87 -7.06 5.55 -11.35
CA VAL A 87 -7.77 6.79 -11.67
C VAL A 87 -9.13 6.41 -12.27
N GLU A 88 -10.21 6.73 -11.54
CA GLU A 88 -11.59 6.39 -11.94
C GLU A 88 -12.20 7.45 -12.87
N ILE A 89 -11.67 8.68 -12.86
CA ILE A 89 -12.18 9.81 -13.64
C ILE A 89 -11.06 10.29 -14.55
N THR A 90 -11.27 10.21 -15.87
CA THR A 90 -10.30 10.69 -16.86
C THR A 90 -10.11 12.21 -16.76
N ASP A 91 -8.95 12.71 -17.17
CA ASP A 91 -8.66 14.15 -17.17
C ASP A 91 -9.69 14.93 -18.00
N ASP A 92 -10.19 14.35 -19.10
CA ASP A 92 -11.26 14.94 -19.92
C ASP A 92 -12.58 15.06 -19.15
N ALA A 93 -12.94 14.04 -18.36
CA ALA A 93 -14.13 14.09 -17.52
C ALA A 93 -13.97 15.13 -16.39
N VAL A 94 -12.75 15.27 -15.83
CA VAL A 94 -12.46 16.33 -14.85
C VAL A 94 -12.59 17.71 -15.51
N ALA A 95 -11.99 17.91 -16.68
CA ALA A 95 -12.06 19.17 -17.43
C ALA A 95 -13.51 19.55 -17.77
N TRP A 96 -14.30 18.58 -18.21
CA TRP A 96 -15.73 18.79 -18.49
C TRP A 96 -16.51 19.17 -17.23
N ILE A 97 -16.28 18.51 -16.08
CA ILE A 97 -16.96 18.85 -14.82
C ILE A 97 -16.59 20.27 -14.39
N ILE A 98 -15.33 20.66 -14.52
CA ILE A 98 -14.87 22.02 -14.18
C ILE A 98 -15.51 23.06 -15.10
N ASP A 99 -15.54 22.81 -16.41
CA ASP A 99 -16.17 23.71 -17.38
C ASP A 99 -17.65 23.93 -17.05
N VAL A 100 -18.40 22.86 -16.83
CA VAL A 100 -19.82 22.93 -16.44
C VAL A 100 -19.99 23.66 -15.11
N ALA A 101 -19.12 23.44 -14.13
CA ALA A 101 -19.16 24.12 -12.84
C ALA A 101 -18.90 25.62 -12.91
N CYS A 102 -18.14 26.07 -13.92
CA CYS A 102 -17.85 27.47 -14.15
C CYS A 102 -18.91 28.21 -14.99
N GLN A 103 -19.83 27.49 -15.65
CA GLN A 103 -20.94 28.09 -16.38
C GLN A 103 -22.05 28.59 -15.45
N ARG A 104 -22.87 29.54 -15.92
CA ARG A 104 -24.06 29.94 -15.15
C ARG A 104 -25.16 28.90 -15.36
N PRO A 105 -25.84 28.42 -14.29
CA PRO A 105 -26.95 27.48 -14.40
C PRO A 105 -28.04 27.92 -15.39
N ALA A 106 -28.32 29.23 -15.45
CA ALA A 106 -29.31 29.81 -16.35
C ALA A 106 -28.95 29.61 -17.83
N ASP A 107 -27.66 29.65 -18.17
CA ASP A 107 -27.16 29.45 -19.55
C ASP A 107 -27.35 27.98 -19.98
N LEU A 108 -27.50 27.06 -19.02
CA LEU A 108 -27.82 25.64 -19.20
C LEU A 108 -29.31 25.31 -19.00
N GLY A 109 -30.17 26.32 -18.82
CA GLY A 109 -31.61 26.13 -18.61
C GLY A 109 -32.01 25.67 -17.20
N TYR A 110 -31.09 25.73 -16.23
CA TYR A 110 -31.34 25.38 -14.82
C TYR A 110 -31.52 26.62 -13.95
N SER A 111 -32.40 26.52 -12.94
CA SER A 111 -32.48 27.53 -11.87
C SER A 111 -31.22 27.49 -10.99
N GLN A 112 -30.79 28.65 -10.49
CA GLN A 112 -29.64 28.77 -9.60
C GLN A 112 -29.80 27.96 -8.31
N GLU A 113 -31.04 27.76 -7.84
CA GLU A 113 -31.36 26.93 -6.68
C GLU A 113 -31.06 25.44 -6.89
N LEU A 114 -30.96 25.01 -8.16
CA LEU A 114 -30.60 23.66 -8.53
C LEU A 114 -29.09 23.51 -8.73
N TRP A 115 -28.25 24.52 -8.51
CA TRP A 115 -26.80 24.43 -8.75
C TRP A 115 -26.06 23.72 -7.62
N THR A 116 -26.24 22.40 -7.55
CA THR A 116 -25.69 21.53 -6.50
C THR A 116 -24.87 20.38 -7.10
N LEU A 117 -24.08 19.69 -6.28
CA LEU A 117 -23.32 18.51 -6.69
C LEU A 117 -24.19 17.45 -7.38
N LYS A 118 -25.41 17.25 -6.89
CA LYS A 118 -26.39 16.32 -7.46
C LYS A 118 -26.80 16.73 -8.87
N SER A 119 -26.89 18.02 -9.14
CA SER A 119 -27.26 18.54 -10.45
C SER A 119 -26.12 18.41 -11.47
N TYR A 120 -24.86 18.62 -11.07
CA TYR A 120 -23.71 18.32 -11.94
C TYR A 120 -23.68 16.84 -12.37
N ILE A 121 -23.92 15.93 -11.41
CA ILE A 121 -23.99 14.50 -11.69
C ILE A 121 -25.15 14.18 -12.66
N ASN A 122 -26.29 14.85 -12.53
CA ASN A 122 -27.43 14.67 -13.43
C ASN A 122 -27.15 15.24 -14.83
N ILE A 123 -26.51 16.41 -14.94
CA ILE A 123 -26.10 16.98 -16.23
C ILE A 123 -25.14 16.02 -16.91
N TYR A 124 -24.11 15.53 -16.21
CA TYR A 124 -23.14 14.56 -16.74
C TYR A 124 -23.79 13.27 -17.24
N ARG A 125 -24.73 12.71 -16.46
CA ARG A 125 -25.47 11.51 -16.85
C ARG A 125 -26.38 11.74 -18.05
N THR A 126 -26.90 12.95 -18.22
CA THR A 126 -27.78 13.30 -19.34
C THR A 126 -26.96 13.54 -20.61
N THR A 127 -25.80 14.20 -20.51
CA THR A 127 -24.90 14.44 -21.64
C THR A 127 -24.25 13.15 -22.15
N LEU A 128 -23.80 12.25 -21.26
CA LEU A 128 -23.31 10.93 -21.67
C LEU A 128 -24.37 10.09 -22.38
N LYS A 129 -25.62 10.10 -21.89
CA LYS A 129 -26.73 9.39 -22.54
C LYS A 129 -27.07 9.94 -23.93
N LEU A 130 -26.75 11.21 -24.20
CA LEU A 130 -26.97 11.82 -25.52
C LEU A 130 -25.84 11.46 -26.49
N GLN A 131 -24.61 11.25 -26.00
CA GLN A 131 -23.49 10.77 -26.82
C GLN A 131 -23.65 9.30 -27.20
N ASP A 132 -24.16 8.44 -26.31
CA ASP A 132 -24.45 7.01 -26.61
C ASP A 132 -25.60 6.79 -27.63
N ILE A 133 -26.31 7.86 -28.03
CA ILE A 133 -27.41 7.80 -29.03
C ILE A 133 -26.92 8.27 -30.41
N GLN A 134 -25.71 8.84 -30.51
CA GLN A 134 -25.16 9.38 -31.75
C GLN A 134 -24.12 8.47 -32.44
N ASP A 135 -23.84 7.29 -31.88
CA ASP A 135 -23.08 6.19 -32.50
C ASP A 135 -24.00 5.02 -32.88
#